data_AF-A0A3B0SV34-F1
#
_entry.id   AF-A0A3B0SV34-F1
#
_cell.length_a   1.000
_cell.length_b   1.000
_cell.length_c   1.000
_cell.angle_alpha   90.00
_cell.angle_beta   90.00
_cell.angle_gamma   90.00
#
_symmetry.space_group_name_H-M   'P 1'
#
loop_
_entity.id
_entity.type
_entity.pdbx_description
1 polymer ?
#
loop_
_entity_poly.entity_id
_entity_poly.type
_entity_poly.pdbx_seq_one_letter_code
_entity_poly.pdbx_strand_id
1 'polypeptide(L)'
;MRIVIAQCTVDYEGRLNAHLPLATRLIMVKADGCVAVHADGGAYKPLNWMNAPNHLIDDGQRWIVTNPKGETLTITFGEIFFETAMELGDDPGL
;
A
#
# COMPACT_ATOMS: atom_id res chain seq x y z
N MET A 1 -10.62 3.47 -5.07
CA MET A 1 -9.65 2.35 -5.14
C MET A 1 -8.54 2.71 -6.12
N ARG A 2 -7.30 2.88 -5.64
CA ARG A 2 -6.10 3.05 -6.47
C ARG A 2 -5.35 1.72 -6.53
N ILE A 3 -4.94 1.31 -7.72
CA ILE A 3 -4.23 0.06 -7.96
C ILE A 3 -2.97 0.40 -8.74
N VAL A 4 -1.82 -0.04 -8.21
CA VAL A 4 -0.51 0.16 -8.84
C VAL A 4 0.25 -1.16 -8.89
N ILE A 5 0.81 -1.50 -10.04
CA ILE A 5 1.78 -2.60 -10.20
C ILE A 5 3.12 -1.95 -10.57
N ALA A 6 4.11 -2.11 -9.70
CA ALA A 6 5.39 -1.44 -9.84
C ALA A 6 6.51 -2.23 -9.17
N GLN A 7 7.75 -1.98 -9.58
CA GLN A 7 8.91 -2.28 -8.73
C GLN A 7 8.92 -1.29 -7.57
N CYS A 8 9.03 -1.77 -6.34
CA CYS A 8 9.13 -0.90 -5.18
C CYS A 8 9.92 -1.52 -4.04
N THR A 9 10.38 -0.70 -3.09
CA THR A 9 10.72 -1.13 -1.73
C THR A 9 9.59 -0.72 -0.79
N VAL A 10 9.47 -1.40 0.35
CA VAL A 10 8.51 -1.02 1.39
C VAL A 10 9.19 -1.05 2.74
N ASP A 11 9.07 0.05 3.47
CA ASP A 11 9.58 0.21 4.83
C ASP A 11 8.40 0.49 5.75
N TYR A 12 8.24 -0.36 6.77
CA TYR A 12 7.26 -0.15 7.83
C TYR A 12 7.99 0.19 9.13
N GLU A 13 7.59 1.28 9.77
CA GLU A 13 8.09 1.74 11.05
C GLU A 13 6.92 1.91 12.03
N GLY A 14 6.90 1.11 13.09
CA GLY A 14 5.86 1.17 14.10
C GLY A 14 6.18 0.29 15.31
N ARG A 15 5.23 -0.53 15.75
CA ARG A 15 5.49 -1.56 16.80
C ARG A 15 6.65 -2.50 16.50
N LEU A 16 6.90 -2.75 15.22
CA LEU A 16 8.03 -3.49 14.69
C LEU A 16 8.56 -2.72 13.49
N ASN A 17 9.79 -3.01 13.09
CA ASN A 17 10.35 -2.53 11.83
C ASN A 17 10.37 -3.68 10.83
N ALA A 18 9.91 -3.42 9.61
CA ALA A 18 9.95 -4.39 8.53
C ALA A 18 10.41 -3.72 7.23
N HIS A 19 11.28 -4.42 6.50
CA HIS A 19 11.78 -3.98 5.20
C HIS A 19 11.46 -5.04 4.16
N LEU A 20 10.82 -4.64 3.07
CA LEU A 20 10.66 -5.45 1.86
C LEU A 20 11.61 -4.91 0.78
N PRO A 21 12.56 -5.74 0.29
CA PRO A 21 13.56 -5.32 -0.70
C PRO A 21 12.91 -4.98 -2.06
N LEU A 22 13.68 -4.44 -3.00
CA LEU A 22 13.14 -4.07 -4.32
C LEU A 22 12.56 -5.30 -5.03
N ALA A 23 11.27 -5.26 -5.36
CA ALA A 23 10.59 -6.29 -6.15
C ALA A 23 9.32 -5.74 -6.80
N THR A 24 8.81 -6.43 -7.82
CA THR A 24 7.50 -6.13 -8.41
C THR A 24 6.39 -6.51 -7.43
N ARG A 25 5.49 -5.57 -7.15
CA ARG A 25 4.38 -5.74 -6.21
C ARG A 25 3.10 -5.14 -6.76
N LEU A 26 1.98 -5.64 -6.25
CA LEU A 26 0.66 -5.03 -6.38
C LEU A 26 0.41 -4.19 -5.12
N ILE A 27 0.17 -2.90 -5.30
CA ILE A 27 -0.21 -1.97 -4.24
C ILE A 27 -1.67 -1.58 -4.44
N MET A 28 -2.47 -1.69 -3.39
CA MET A 28 -3.87 -1.29 -3.38
C MET A 28 -4.10 -0.24 -2.31
N VAL A 29 -4.79 0.84 -2.68
CA VAL A 29 -5.29 1.87 -1.74
C VAL A 29 -6.80 1.94 -1.86
N LYS A 30 -7.49 1.57 -0.79
CA LYS A 30 -8.95 1.63 -0.71
C LYS A 30 -9.42 3.06 -0.39
N ALA A 31 -10.71 3.33 -0.64
CA ALA A 31 -11.30 4.65 -0.40
C ALA A 31 -11.34 5.03 1.09
N ASP A 32 -11.37 4.05 2.00
CA ASP A 32 -11.28 4.26 3.45
C ASP A 32 -9.86 4.59 3.94
N GLY A 33 -8.86 4.56 3.04
CA GLY A 33 -7.45 4.78 3.36
C GLY A 33 -6.70 3.52 3.75
N CYS A 34 -7.30 2.33 3.68
CA CYS A 34 -6.57 1.08 3.85
C CYS A 34 -5.56 0.88 2.71
N VAL A 35 -4.33 0.50 3.05
CA VAL A 35 -3.25 0.23 2.08
C VAL A 35 -2.76 -1.20 2.25
N ALA A 36 -2.63 -1.91 1.13
CA ALA A 36 -2.15 -3.30 1.11
C ALA A 36 -1.10 -3.50 0.01
N VAL A 37 -0.05 -4.25 0.34
CA VAL A 37 1.06 -4.59 -0.56
C VAL A 37 1.11 -6.11 -0.74
N HIS A 38 0.97 -6.56 -1.98
CA HIS A 38 0.92 -7.96 -2.37
C HIS A 38 2.10 -8.38 -3.25
N ALA A 39 2.41 -9.67 -3.23
CA ALA A 39 3.24 -10.37 -4.20
C ALA A 39 2.54 -11.67 -4.61
N ASP A 40 3.04 -12.33 -5.67
CA ASP A 40 2.47 -13.60 -6.13
C ASP A 40 2.64 -14.74 -5.13
N GLY A 41 3.67 -14.66 -4.28
CA GLY A 41 3.94 -15.62 -3.21
C GLY A 41 3.36 -15.18 -1.87
N GLY A 42 3.01 -16.17 -1.03
CA GLY A 42 2.57 -15.92 0.35
C GLY A 42 1.06 -15.91 0.55
N ALA A 43 0.38 -17.05 0.30
CA ALA A 43 -1.04 -17.24 0.58
C ALA A 43 -1.97 -16.10 0.06
N TYR A 44 -3.21 -16.02 0.54
CA TYR A 44 -4.19 -15.03 0.10
C TYR A 44 -4.03 -13.64 0.76
N LYS A 45 -3.05 -13.47 1.66
CA LYS A 45 -2.91 -12.27 2.50
C LYS A 45 -1.86 -11.31 1.91
N PRO A 46 -1.99 -9.99 2.13
CA PRO A 46 -0.92 -9.05 1.80
C PRO A 46 0.37 -9.38 2.56
N LEU A 47 1.53 -9.05 1.98
CA LEU A 47 2.82 -9.13 2.66
C LEU A 47 2.97 -8.05 3.75
N ASN A 48 2.42 -6.86 3.50
CA ASN A 48 2.37 -5.76 4.45
C ASN A 48 1.10 -4.94 4.20
N TRP A 49 0.48 -4.41 5.25
CA TRP A 49 -0.75 -3.63 5.15
C TRP A 49 -0.91 -2.68 6.34
N MET A 50 -1.65 -1.59 6.12
CA MET A 50 -2.13 -0.69 7.16
C MET A 50 -3.64 -0.53 7.06
N ASN A 51 -4.33 -0.85 8.14
CA ASN A 51 -5.77 -0.66 8.24
C ASN A 51 -6.12 0.82 8.27
N ALA A 52 -7.26 1.18 7.69
CA ALA A 52 -7.83 2.51 7.80
C ALA A 52 -8.13 2.92 9.26
N PRO A 53 -8.19 4.23 9.55
CA PRO A 53 -7.92 5.35 8.64
C PRO A 53 -6.41 5.59 8.52
N ASN A 54 -5.96 6.05 7.34
CA ASN A 54 -4.58 6.50 7.15
C ASN A 54 -4.55 7.83 6.39
N HIS A 55 -3.52 8.61 6.63
CA HIS A 55 -3.16 9.74 5.79
C HIS A 55 -2.10 9.28 4.78
N LEU A 56 -2.35 9.46 3.49
CA LEU A 56 -1.41 9.13 2.42
C LEU A 56 -0.86 10.41 1.80
N ILE A 57 0.45 10.54 1.78
CA ILE A 57 1.18 11.57 1.03
C ILE A 57 1.82 10.89 -0.18
N ASP A 58 1.53 11.40 -1.37
CA ASP A 58 2.20 11.02 -2.61
C ASP A 58 3.18 12.15 -2.98
N ASP A 59 4.48 11.89 -2.87
CA ASP A 59 5.53 12.84 -3.21
C ASP A 59 6.05 12.68 -4.67
N GLY A 60 5.42 11.79 -5.44
CA GLY A 60 5.76 11.48 -6.83
C GLY A 60 6.68 10.27 -6.98
N GLN A 61 7.64 10.04 -6.08
CA GLN A 61 8.50 8.83 -6.09
C GLN A 61 8.20 7.88 -4.94
N ARG A 62 7.53 8.36 -3.90
CA ARG A 62 7.22 7.62 -2.70
C ARG A 62 5.81 7.92 -2.25
N TRP A 63 5.16 6.89 -1.71
CA TRP A 63 3.99 7.08 -0.88
C TRP A 63 4.36 6.89 0.57
N ILE A 64 3.92 7.83 1.41
CA ILE A 64 4.08 7.77 2.85
C ILE A 64 2.69 7.65 3.46
N VAL A 65 2.41 6.51 4.06
CA VAL A 65 1.13 6.19 4.70
C VAL A 65 1.32 6.27 6.21
N THR A 66 0.55 7.12 6.89
CA THR A 66 0.66 7.29 8.35
C THR A 66 -0.68 7.00 9.01
N ASN A 67 -0.68 6.14 10.04
CA ASN A 67 -1.88 5.86 10.84
C ASN A 67 -2.01 6.82 12.05
N PRO A 68 -3.14 6.82 12.78
CA PRO A 68 -3.34 7.70 13.93
C PRO A 68 -2.38 7.46 15.11
N LYS A 69 -1.64 6.34 15.12
CA LYS A 69 -0.64 6.04 16.13
C LYS A 69 0.75 6.54 15.76
N GLY A 70 0.91 7.14 14.57
CA GLY A 70 2.18 7.63 14.05
C GLY A 70 3.06 6.57 13.42
N GLU A 71 2.55 5.35 13.21
CA GLU A 71 3.27 4.31 12.45
C GLU A 71 3.24 4.68 10.96
N THR A 72 4.31 4.35 10.24
CA THR A 72 4.46 4.68 8.83
C THR A 72 4.67 3.44 7.98
N LEU A 73 4.10 3.45 6.76
CA LEU A 73 4.45 2.54 5.68
C LEU A 73 4.86 3.39 4.49
N THR A 74 6.15 3.34 4.16
CA THR A 74 6.76 4.08 3.05
C THR A 74 6.97 3.13 1.89
N ILE A 75 6.34 3.41 0.76
CA ILE A 75 6.51 2.67 -0.50
C ILE A 75 7.37 3.55 -1.41
N THR A 76 8.57 3.11 -1.76
CA THR A 76 9.42 3.82 -2.73
C THR A 76 9.30 3.13 -4.09
N PHE A 77 8.83 3.86 -5.10
CA PHE A 77 8.60 3.33 -6.44
C PHE A 77 9.85 3.44 -7.30
N GLY A 78 10.10 2.37 -8.06
CA GLY A 78 10.98 2.35 -9.23
C GLY A 78 10.14 2.46 -10.50
N GLU A 79 10.21 1.46 -11.37
CA GLU A 79 9.36 1.41 -12.56
C GLU A 79 7.91 1.08 -12.21
N ILE A 80 6.98 1.91 -12.69
CA ILE A 80 5.54 1.68 -12.60
C ILE A 80 5.07 1.06 -13.92
N PHE A 81 4.55 -0.17 -13.85
CA PHE A 81 4.07 -0.90 -15.02
C PHE A 81 2.59 -0.63 -15.32
N PHE A 82 1.82 -0.38 -14.27
CA PHE A 82 0.39 -0.14 -14.36
C PHE A 82 -0.09 0.72 -13.19
N GLU A 83 -0.97 1.67 -13.49
CA GLU A 83 -1.66 2.47 -12.49
C GLU A 83 -3.08 2.78 -12.96
N THR A 84 -4.06 2.61 -12.07
CA THR A 84 -5.44 3.06 -12.28
C THR A 84 -6.10 3.48 -10.98
N ALA A 85 -7.12 4.32 -11.08
CA ALA A 85 -8.00 4.67 -9.97
C ALA A 85 -9.46 4.51 -10.40
N MET A 86 -10.28 3.92 -9.54
CA MET A 86 -11.71 3.73 -9.76
C MET A 86 -12.50 3.80 -8.45
N GLU A 87 -13.70 4.35 -8.52
CA GLU A 87 -14.67 4.29 -7.43
C GLU A 87 -15.43 2.97 -7.49
N LEU A 88 -15.50 2.27 -6.35
CA LEU A 88 -16.25 1.01 -6.26
C LEU A 88 -17.72 1.22 -5.84
N GLY A 89 -18.07 2.43 -5.39
CA GLY A 89 -19.40 2.75 -4.89
C GLY A 89 -19.65 2.20 -3.49
N ASP A 90 -20.93 2.17 -3.12
CA ASP A 90 -21.39 1.71 -1.82
C ASP A 90 -21.30 0.19 -1.70
N ASP A 91 -20.83 -0.29 -0.54
CA ASP A 91 -20.76 -1.71 -0.23
C ASP A 91 -22.13 -2.22 0.27
N PRO A 92 -22.80 -3.15 -0.43
CA PRO A 92 -24.06 -3.72 0.02
C PRO A 92 -23.91 -4.70 1.19
N GLY A 93 -22.68 -5.07 1.58
CA GLY A 93 -22.39 -6.03 2.62
C GLY A 93 -22.29 -7.48 2.10
N LEU A 94 -21.98 -8.40 3.04
CA LEU A 94 -21.92 -9.85 2.81
C LEU A 94 -23.28 -10.52 2.97
#